data_AF-A0A1I1FSU3-F1
#
_entry.id   AF-A0A1I1FSU3-F1
#
_cell.length_a   1.000
_cell.length_b   1.000
_cell.length_c   1.000
_cell.angle_alpha   90.00
_cell.angle_beta   90.00
_cell.angle_gamma   90.00
#
_symmetry.space_group_name_H-M   'P 1'
#
loop_
_entity.id
_entity.type
_entity.pdbx_description
1 polymer ?
#
loop_
_entity_poly.entity_id
_entity_poly.type
_entity_poly.pdbx_seq_one_letter_code
_entity_poly.pdbx_strand_id
1 'polypeptide(L)'
;MRPALALEHIRMSLAAETRAELERHPFLVAALRAGVVNYTAAARFLEVDGETDAIATALRRYADELPAHETDSRDVRVRMESGIGPVDSGVDRDSGDPEPVVTVGGTGFGPSDGDRTAIVATGAVDSAALADALERLAVEGIAPEAAGVAEGTMTLVVDRLEGANAVRAVEDALDRSRVRPKEDESG
;
A
#
# COMPACT_ATOMS: atom_id res chain seq x y z
N MET A 1 -9.13 -19.21 52.62
CA MET A 1 -9.86 -19.71 51.45
C MET A 1 -10.11 -18.52 50.53
N ARG A 2 -9.17 -18.24 49.62
CA ARG A 2 -9.29 -17.13 48.66
C ARG A 2 -10.24 -17.59 47.55
N PRO A 3 -11.19 -16.76 47.09
CA PRO A 3 -12.05 -17.15 45.99
C PRO A 3 -11.14 -17.32 44.77
N ALA A 4 -11.34 -18.41 44.04
CA ALA A 4 -10.79 -18.58 42.71
C ALA A 4 -11.27 -17.36 41.91
N LEU A 5 -10.34 -16.44 41.64
CA LEU A 5 -10.56 -15.37 40.69
C LEU A 5 -10.92 -16.07 39.38
N ALA A 6 -12.17 -15.93 38.99
CA ALA A 6 -12.64 -16.16 37.65
C ALA A 6 -11.81 -15.26 36.72
N LEU A 7 -10.65 -15.77 36.31
CA LEU A 7 -10.03 -15.44 35.03
C LEU A 7 -10.91 -16.08 33.96
N GLU A 8 -12.14 -15.57 33.86
CA GLU A 8 -12.84 -15.57 32.60
C GLU A 8 -11.98 -14.66 31.73
N HIS A 9 -10.96 -15.26 31.09
CA HIS A 9 -10.55 -14.83 29.76
C HIS A 9 -11.87 -14.44 29.09
N ILE A 10 -12.05 -13.16 28.76
CA ILE A 10 -13.16 -12.75 27.92
C ILE A 10 -12.97 -13.60 26.67
N ARG A 11 -13.62 -14.77 26.62
CA ARG A 11 -13.44 -15.72 25.54
C ARG A 11 -14.05 -15.00 24.37
N MET A 12 -13.19 -14.43 23.53
CA MET A 12 -13.62 -13.97 22.23
C MET A 12 -14.33 -15.15 21.57
N SER A 13 -15.45 -14.86 20.92
CA SER A 13 -16.08 -15.88 20.09
C SER A 13 -15.10 -16.29 19.00
N LEU A 14 -15.20 -17.52 18.49
CA LEU A 14 -14.41 -17.97 17.35
C LEU A 14 -14.47 -16.97 16.18
N ALA A 15 -15.62 -16.34 15.95
CA ALA A 15 -15.78 -15.33 14.92
C ALA A 15 -14.97 -14.05 15.21
N ALA A 16 -14.95 -13.59 16.47
CA ALA A 16 -14.14 -12.45 16.87
C ALA A 16 -12.63 -12.75 16.79
N GLU A 17 -12.22 -13.95 17.19
CA GLU A 17 -10.84 -14.41 17.07
C GLU A 17 -10.41 -14.55 15.60
N THR A 18 -11.26 -15.15 14.76
CA THR A 18 -11.03 -15.25 13.31
C THR A 18 -10.85 -13.87 12.68
N ARG A 19 -11.69 -12.90 13.06
CA ARG A 19 -11.58 -11.53 12.57
C ARG A 19 -10.27 -10.87 13.00
N ALA A 20 -9.89 -11.01 14.27
CA ALA A 20 -8.65 -10.46 14.79
C ALA A 20 -7.41 -11.06 14.08
N GLU A 21 -7.43 -12.36 13.79
CA GLU A 21 -6.34 -13.02 13.05
C GLU A 21 -6.29 -12.58 11.59
N LEU A 22 -7.44 -12.43 10.95
CA LEU A 22 -7.55 -11.96 9.58
C LEU A 22 -7.07 -10.51 9.41
N GLU A 23 -7.34 -9.64 10.39
CA GLU A 23 -6.89 -8.23 10.37
C GLU A 23 -5.35 -8.09 10.38
N ARG A 24 -4.62 -9.13 10.81
CA ARG A 24 -3.14 -9.22 10.69
C ARG A 24 -2.68 -9.49 9.26
N HIS A 25 -3.60 -9.80 8.35
CA HIS A 25 -3.34 -10.20 6.97
C HIS A 25 -4.09 -9.30 5.98
N PRO A 26 -3.61 -8.06 5.72
CA PRO A 26 -4.30 -7.09 4.86
C PRO A 26 -4.65 -7.63 3.46
N PHE A 27 -3.81 -8.50 2.90
CA PHE A 27 -4.06 -9.11 1.60
C PHE A 27 -5.30 -10.01 1.60
N LEU A 28 -5.62 -10.68 2.71
CA LEU A 28 -6.85 -11.48 2.83
C LEU A 28 -8.07 -10.59 2.93
N VAL A 29 -8.00 -9.48 3.67
CA VAL A 29 -9.09 -8.49 3.71
C VAL A 29 -9.37 -7.97 2.30
N ALA A 30 -8.34 -7.59 1.54
CA ALA A 30 -8.48 -7.13 0.16
C ALA A 30 -9.11 -8.20 -0.74
N ALA A 31 -8.65 -9.46 -0.63
CA ALA A 31 -9.19 -10.57 -1.41
C ALA A 31 -10.65 -10.91 -1.07
N LEU A 32 -11.05 -10.78 0.20
CA LEU A 32 -12.43 -10.98 0.64
C LEU A 32 -13.34 -9.91 0.06
N ARG A 33 -12.94 -8.63 0.13
CA ARG A 33 -13.66 -7.52 -0.51
C ARG A 33 -13.85 -7.73 -2.01
N ALA A 34 -12.86 -8.35 -2.66
CA ALA A 34 -12.89 -8.67 -4.09
C ALA A 34 -13.69 -9.95 -4.42
N GLY A 35 -14.14 -10.71 -3.42
CA GLY A 35 -14.92 -11.93 -3.62
C GLY A 35 -14.14 -13.09 -4.25
N VAL A 36 -12.80 -13.08 -4.17
CA VAL A 36 -11.92 -14.08 -4.82
C VAL A 36 -11.38 -15.14 -3.86
N VAL A 37 -11.79 -15.13 -2.59
CA VAL A 37 -11.26 -16.02 -1.56
C VAL A 37 -11.94 -17.38 -1.55
N ASN A 38 -11.13 -18.44 -1.54
CA ASN A 38 -11.57 -19.76 -1.12
C ASN A 38 -11.57 -19.80 0.43
N TYR A 39 -12.75 -19.70 1.03
CA TYR A 39 -12.91 -19.63 2.49
C TYR A 39 -12.30 -20.80 3.25
N THR A 40 -12.36 -22.02 2.70
CA THR A 40 -11.76 -23.20 3.35
C THR A 40 -10.24 -23.14 3.32
N ALA A 41 -9.66 -22.63 2.23
CA ALA A 41 -8.21 -22.44 2.15
C ALA A 41 -7.74 -21.34 3.11
N ALA A 42 -8.45 -20.20 3.14
CA ALA A 42 -8.18 -19.12 4.09
C ALA A 42 -8.31 -19.60 5.54
N ALA A 43 -9.33 -20.39 5.88
CA ALA A 43 -9.52 -20.93 7.21
C ALA A 43 -8.38 -21.85 7.68
N ARG A 44 -7.70 -22.56 6.76
CA ARG A 44 -6.51 -23.37 7.09
C ARG A 44 -5.24 -22.54 7.23
N PHE A 45 -5.21 -21.37 6.61
CA PHE A 45 -4.09 -20.44 6.69
C PHE A 45 -4.09 -19.68 8.02
N LEU A 46 -5.26 -19.35 8.57
CA LEU A 46 -5.37 -18.62 9.83
C LEU A 46 -4.99 -19.49 11.03
N GLU A 47 -4.16 -18.95 11.92
CA GLU A 47 -3.74 -19.60 13.16
C GLU A 47 -4.80 -19.40 14.27
N VAL A 48 -5.98 -19.99 14.08
CA VAL A 48 -7.12 -19.87 15.00
C VAL A 48 -7.51 -21.23 15.57
N ASP A 49 -7.71 -21.30 16.88
CA ASP A 49 -8.15 -22.52 17.56
C ASP A 49 -9.63 -22.80 17.27
N GLY A 50 -9.91 -23.63 16.26
CA GLY A 50 -11.28 -24.03 15.91
C GLY A 50 -11.38 -24.99 14.75
N GLU A 51 -12.59 -25.49 14.50
CA GLU A 51 -12.87 -26.32 13.33
C GLU A 51 -12.81 -25.46 12.06
N THR A 52 -12.11 -25.94 11.03
CA THR A 52 -11.91 -25.21 9.76
C THR A 52 -13.23 -24.76 9.12
N ASP A 53 -14.29 -25.56 9.19
CA ASP A 53 -15.59 -25.22 8.60
C ASP A 53 -16.31 -24.10 9.38
N ALA A 54 -16.13 -24.06 10.70
CA ALA A 54 -16.66 -22.99 11.54
C ALA A 54 -15.92 -21.67 11.27
N ILE A 55 -14.59 -21.72 11.12
CA ILE A 55 -13.76 -20.57 10.71
C ILE A 55 -14.16 -20.09 9.31
N ALA A 56 -14.29 -21.00 8.33
CA ALA A 56 -14.70 -20.65 6.98
C ALA A 56 -16.09 -19.98 6.93
N THR A 57 -17.00 -20.39 7.81
CA THR A 57 -18.33 -19.77 7.96
C THR A 57 -18.20 -18.37 8.58
N ALA A 58 -17.36 -18.20 9.60
CA ALA A 58 -17.07 -16.87 10.16
C ALA A 58 -16.48 -15.91 9.11
N LEU A 59 -15.56 -16.41 8.28
CA LEU A 59 -14.97 -15.65 7.17
C LEU A 59 -16.01 -15.21 6.14
N ARG A 60 -16.92 -16.10 5.74
CA ARG A 60 -17.98 -15.77 4.78
C ARG A 60 -18.90 -14.67 5.34
N ARG A 61 -19.33 -14.81 6.59
CA ARG A 61 -20.16 -13.80 7.25
C ARG A 61 -19.45 -12.45 7.32
N TYR A 62 -18.17 -12.45 7.66
CA TYR A 62 -17.39 -11.22 7.70
C TYR A 62 -17.23 -10.59 6.30
N ALA A 63 -17.02 -11.40 5.26
CA ALA A 63 -16.96 -10.92 3.88
C ALA A 63 -18.25 -10.20 3.46
N ASP A 64 -19.42 -10.71 3.86
CA ASP A 64 -20.72 -10.08 3.59
C ASP A 64 -20.90 -8.72 4.30
N GLU A 65 -20.13 -8.45 5.36
CA GLU A 65 -20.14 -7.19 6.10
C GLU A 65 -19.13 -6.17 5.55
N LEU A 66 -18.20 -6.60 4.68
CA LEU A 66 -17.15 -5.74 4.14
C LEU A 66 -17.66 -4.87 2.98
N PRO A 67 -17.17 -3.62 2.86
CA PRO A 67 -17.43 -2.83 1.67
C PRO A 67 -16.83 -3.52 0.45
N ALA A 68 -17.55 -3.49 -0.68
CA ALA A 68 -17.08 -4.08 -1.92
C ALA A 68 -15.70 -3.53 -2.33
N HIS A 69 -14.94 -4.35 -3.04
CA HIS A 69 -13.73 -3.89 -3.71
C HIS A 69 -14.12 -3.06 -4.93
N GLU A 70 -13.84 -1.77 -4.89
CA GLU A 70 -14.09 -0.82 -5.97
C GLU A 70 -12.79 -0.11 -6.34
N THR A 71 -12.59 0.07 -7.63
CA THR A 71 -11.46 0.79 -8.21
C THR A 71 -11.96 1.92 -9.09
N ASP A 72 -11.25 3.04 -9.08
CA ASP A 72 -11.54 4.19 -9.93
C ASP A 72 -10.23 4.80 -10.44
N SER A 73 -10.33 5.51 -11.57
CA SER A 73 -9.20 6.19 -12.19
C SER A 73 -8.97 7.55 -11.53
N ARG A 74 -7.69 7.90 -11.33
CA ARG A 74 -7.30 9.18 -10.75
C ARG A 74 -6.94 10.18 -11.85
N ASP A 75 -7.34 11.44 -11.67
CA ASP A 75 -6.88 12.54 -12.52
C ASP A 75 -5.42 12.90 -12.16
N VAL A 76 -4.49 12.25 -12.86
CA VAL A 76 -3.05 12.32 -12.60
C VAL A 76 -2.29 12.39 -13.92
N ARG A 77 -1.18 13.12 -13.94
CA ARG A 77 -0.20 13.08 -15.03
C ARG A 77 1.08 12.43 -14.53
N VAL A 78 1.52 11.40 -15.25
CA VAL A 78 2.77 10.68 -14.96
C VAL A 78 3.83 11.05 -15.99
N ARG A 79 5.07 11.23 -15.56
CA ARG A 79 6.23 11.50 -16.42
C ARG A 79 7.49 10.80 -15.90
N MET A 80 8.42 10.54 -16.81
CA MET A 80 9.76 10.05 -16.49
C MET A 80 10.77 11.19 -16.54
N GLU A 81 11.70 11.20 -15.60
CA GLU A 81 12.92 11.99 -15.64
C GLU A 81 14.12 11.05 -15.55
N SER A 82 15.02 11.09 -16.52
CA SER A 82 16.25 10.28 -16.55
C SER A 82 17.45 11.10 -16.10
N GLY A 83 18.58 10.44 -15.82
CA GLY A 83 19.79 11.13 -15.36
C GLY A 83 19.75 11.46 -13.88
N ILE A 84 18.94 10.73 -13.11
CA ILE A 84 18.76 10.95 -11.68
C ILE A 84 19.88 10.24 -10.93
N GLY A 85 20.43 10.90 -9.92
CA GLY A 85 21.40 10.34 -9.01
C GLY A 85 21.36 11.05 -7.66
N PRO A 86 22.22 10.64 -6.71
CA PRO A 86 22.30 11.28 -5.41
C PRO A 86 22.74 12.75 -5.57
N VAL A 87 22.11 13.64 -4.80
CA VAL A 87 22.44 15.06 -4.69
C VAL A 87 22.44 15.46 -3.21
N ASP A 88 23.18 16.51 -2.87
CA ASP A 88 23.13 17.04 -1.51
C ASP A 88 21.72 17.61 -1.24
N SER A 89 21.12 17.20 -0.12
CA SER A 89 19.81 17.70 0.32
C SER A 89 19.93 18.93 1.23
N GLY A 90 21.16 19.45 1.38
CA GLY A 90 21.54 20.53 2.28
C GLY A 90 20.64 21.76 2.20
N VAL A 91 20.41 22.34 3.38
CA VAL A 91 19.66 23.60 3.59
C VAL A 91 20.35 24.84 3.02
N ASP A 92 21.62 24.71 2.58
CA ASP A 92 22.36 25.76 1.89
C ASP A 92 21.97 25.78 0.40
N ARG A 93 20.82 26.42 0.13
CA ARG A 93 20.26 26.65 -1.21
C ARG A 93 21.15 27.49 -2.15
N ASP A 94 22.31 27.94 -1.68
CA ASP A 94 23.27 28.77 -2.41
C ASP A 94 24.40 27.96 -3.07
N SER A 95 24.36 26.62 -2.96
CA SER A 95 25.39 25.70 -3.46
C SER A 95 25.40 25.56 -4.99
N GLY A 96 24.34 26.00 -5.69
CA GLY A 96 24.17 25.79 -7.12
C GLY A 96 23.86 24.33 -7.51
N ASP A 97 23.70 23.46 -6.52
CA ASP A 97 23.35 22.06 -6.71
C ASP A 97 21.89 21.91 -7.17
N PRO A 98 21.62 20.92 -8.03
CA PRO A 98 20.28 20.65 -8.53
C PRO A 98 19.33 20.22 -7.40
N GLU A 99 18.13 20.78 -7.39
CA GLU A 99 17.12 20.50 -6.37
C GLU A 99 16.68 19.03 -6.41
N PRO A 100 16.65 18.32 -5.26
CA PRO A 100 16.22 16.92 -5.23
C PRO A 100 14.73 16.80 -5.56
N VAL A 101 14.39 15.82 -6.40
CA VAL A 101 13.00 15.43 -6.70
C VAL A 101 12.37 14.59 -5.59
N VAL A 102 13.19 13.97 -4.74
CA VAL A 102 12.78 13.29 -3.51
C VAL A 102 13.94 13.25 -2.52
N THR A 103 13.64 13.41 -1.23
CA THR A 103 14.61 13.26 -0.15
C THR A 103 14.06 12.29 0.90
N VAL A 104 14.81 11.25 1.22
CA VAL A 104 14.45 10.26 2.26
C VAL A 104 15.59 10.14 3.25
N GLY A 105 15.33 10.41 4.53
CA GLY A 105 16.34 10.31 5.59
C GLY A 105 17.58 11.18 5.36
N GLY A 106 17.44 12.32 4.67
CA GLY A 106 18.55 13.22 4.31
C GLY A 106 19.31 12.83 3.03
N THR A 107 18.93 11.75 2.36
CA THR A 107 19.47 11.41 1.04
C THR A 107 18.58 11.99 -0.05
N GLY A 108 19.08 12.97 -0.79
CA GLY A 108 18.39 13.58 -1.92
C GLY A 108 18.70 12.85 -3.24
N PHE A 109 17.69 12.72 -4.10
CA PHE A 109 17.86 12.27 -5.48
C PHE A 109 17.41 13.37 -6.42
N GLY A 110 18.23 13.73 -7.41
CA GLY A 110 17.95 14.81 -8.34
C GLY A 110 18.74 14.66 -9.65
N PRO A 111 18.59 15.60 -10.59
CA PRO A 111 19.33 15.59 -11.85
C PRO A 111 20.85 15.67 -11.62
N SER A 112 21.61 14.63 -11.96
CA SER A 112 23.07 14.61 -11.75
C SER A 112 23.84 13.70 -12.72
N ASP A 113 23.30 13.52 -13.93
CA ASP A 113 23.80 12.57 -14.94
C ASP A 113 23.92 11.12 -14.40
N GLY A 114 23.09 10.78 -13.40
CA GLY A 114 23.07 9.47 -12.77
C GLY A 114 22.40 8.38 -13.63
N ASP A 115 22.45 7.16 -13.16
CA ASP A 115 21.90 5.97 -13.83
C ASP A 115 20.53 5.55 -13.30
N ARG A 116 19.79 6.50 -12.71
CA ARG A 116 18.41 6.30 -12.24
C ARG A 116 17.41 7.07 -13.10
N THR A 117 16.17 6.64 -12.95
CA THR A 117 15.00 7.32 -13.49
C THR A 117 14.05 7.65 -12.34
N ALA A 118 13.59 8.89 -12.26
CA ALA A 118 12.46 9.27 -11.43
C ALA A 118 11.15 9.15 -12.21
N ILE A 119 10.17 8.49 -11.61
CA ILE A 119 8.77 8.51 -12.03
C ILE A 119 8.07 9.56 -11.18
N VAL A 120 7.57 10.61 -11.81
CA VAL A 120 6.91 11.73 -11.13
C VAL A 120 5.45 11.78 -11.59
N ALA A 121 4.54 11.73 -10.62
CA ALA A 121 3.10 11.81 -10.84
C ALA A 121 2.55 13.04 -10.11
N THR A 122 1.76 13.87 -10.80
CA THR A 122 1.13 15.06 -10.23
C THR A 122 -0.38 15.06 -10.43
N GLY A 123 -1.12 15.56 -9.45
CA GLY A 123 -2.59 15.59 -9.47
C GLY A 123 -3.18 14.99 -8.20
N ALA A 124 -4.23 14.17 -8.35
CA ALA A 124 -4.94 13.53 -7.24
C ALA A 124 -4.17 12.33 -6.64
N VAL A 125 -2.91 12.53 -6.26
CA VAL A 125 -2.05 11.51 -5.62
C VAL A 125 -1.96 11.73 -4.11
N ASP A 126 -2.10 10.63 -3.36
CA ASP A 126 -2.04 10.58 -1.91
C ASP A 126 -1.22 9.36 -1.45
N SER A 127 -1.17 9.10 -0.14
CA SER A 127 -0.45 7.94 0.42
C SER A 127 -1.01 6.58 -0.01
N ALA A 128 -2.31 6.49 -0.34
CA ALA A 128 -2.87 5.25 -0.88
C ALA A 128 -2.48 5.06 -2.34
N ALA A 129 -2.42 6.12 -3.14
CA ALA A 129 -1.89 6.07 -4.50
C ALA A 129 -0.42 5.59 -4.52
N LEU A 130 0.40 6.07 -3.57
CA LEU A 130 1.77 5.58 -3.40
C LEU A 130 1.81 4.09 -3.02
N ALA A 131 0.96 3.65 -2.09
CA ALA A 131 0.87 2.24 -1.72
C ALA A 131 0.47 1.35 -2.91
N ASP A 132 -0.56 1.74 -3.67
CA ASP A 132 -1.02 1.01 -4.86
C ASP A 132 0.09 0.91 -5.93
N ALA A 133 0.84 2.01 -6.14
CA ALA A 133 1.98 2.03 -7.05
C ALA A 133 3.11 1.09 -6.60
N LEU A 134 3.47 1.11 -5.30
CA LEU A 134 4.50 0.23 -4.73
C LEU A 134 4.09 -1.25 -4.80
N GLU A 135 2.83 -1.57 -4.48
CA GLU A 135 2.29 -2.93 -4.63
C GLU A 135 2.39 -3.41 -6.08
N ARG A 136 2.04 -2.56 -7.04
CA ARG A 136 2.08 -2.89 -8.48
C ARG A 136 3.50 -3.08 -9.00
N LEU A 137 4.46 -2.27 -8.54
CA LEU A 137 5.88 -2.42 -8.88
C LEU A 137 6.47 -3.71 -8.28
N ALA A 138 6.09 -4.06 -7.05
CA ALA A 138 6.53 -5.30 -6.42
C ALA A 138 6.10 -6.55 -7.22
N VAL A 139 4.90 -6.52 -7.84
CA VAL A 139 4.43 -7.60 -8.74
C VAL A 139 5.32 -7.74 -9.98
N GLU A 140 5.88 -6.65 -10.49
CA GLU A 140 6.83 -6.64 -11.61
C GLU A 140 8.28 -6.92 -11.19
N GLY A 141 8.54 -7.09 -9.88
CA GLY A 141 9.89 -7.28 -9.34
C GLY A 141 10.75 -6.01 -9.33
N ILE A 142 10.13 -4.82 -9.44
CA ILE A 142 10.80 -3.53 -9.44
C ILE A 142 10.79 -2.97 -8.02
N ALA A 143 11.97 -2.66 -7.48
CA ALA A 143 12.13 -2.11 -6.13
C ALA A 143 12.67 -0.67 -6.21
N PRO A 144 11.83 0.36 -5.95
CA PRO A 144 12.30 1.74 -5.91
C PRO A 144 13.37 1.94 -4.83
N GLU A 145 14.41 2.70 -5.17
CA GLU A 145 15.47 3.11 -4.25
C GLU A 145 14.99 4.20 -3.29
N ALA A 146 14.13 5.09 -3.78
CA ALA A 146 13.44 6.10 -2.99
C ALA A 146 12.02 6.29 -3.50
N ALA A 147 11.09 6.59 -2.59
CA ALA A 147 9.73 6.95 -2.95
C ALA A 147 9.11 7.90 -1.92
N GLY A 148 8.22 8.77 -2.38
CA GLY A 148 7.54 9.73 -1.51
C GLY A 148 6.30 10.33 -2.17
N VAL A 149 5.40 10.86 -1.35
CA VAL A 149 4.24 11.63 -1.81
C VAL A 149 3.99 12.79 -0.86
N ALA A 150 3.84 13.98 -1.41
CA ALA A 150 3.52 15.20 -0.69
C ALA A 150 2.90 16.22 -1.66
N GLU A 151 1.98 17.05 -1.16
CA GLU A 151 1.45 18.21 -1.90
C GLU A 151 0.94 17.89 -3.32
N GLY A 152 0.28 16.73 -3.50
CA GLY A 152 -0.24 16.31 -4.81
C GLY A 152 0.84 15.90 -5.82
N THR A 153 2.05 15.60 -5.34
CA THR A 153 3.16 15.05 -6.11
C THR A 153 3.63 13.74 -5.49
N MET A 154 3.76 12.71 -6.31
CA MET A 154 4.32 11.41 -5.95
C MET A 154 5.56 11.16 -6.80
N THR A 155 6.67 10.78 -6.17
CA THR A 155 7.94 10.49 -6.82
C THR A 155 8.42 9.09 -6.43
N LEU A 156 8.88 8.31 -7.41
CA LEU A 156 9.57 7.04 -7.21
C LEU A 156 10.87 7.03 -8.02
N VAL A 157 11.99 6.64 -7.44
CA VAL A 157 13.29 6.54 -8.10
C VAL A 157 13.62 5.07 -8.31
N VAL A 158 13.85 4.67 -9.56
CA VAL A 158 14.11 3.28 -9.96
C VAL A 158 15.39 3.19 -10.79
N ASP A 159 15.88 1.97 -11.01
CA ASP A 159 16.98 1.75 -11.95
C ASP A 159 16.60 2.23 -13.35
N ARG A 160 17.55 2.81 -14.09
CA ARG A 160 17.30 3.32 -15.44
C ARG A 160 16.75 2.25 -16.39
N LEU A 161 17.17 0.99 -16.25
CA LEU A 161 16.70 -0.10 -17.10
C LEU A 161 15.24 -0.47 -16.81
N GLU A 162 14.75 -0.17 -15.61
CA GLU A 162 13.37 -0.45 -15.19
C GLU A 162 12.40 0.67 -15.54
N GLY A 163 12.89 1.87 -15.86
CA GLY A 163 12.07 3.09 -15.98
C GLY A 163 10.83 2.97 -16.85
N ALA A 164 10.93 2.31 -18.01
CA ALA A 164 9.79 2.13 -18.92
C ALA A 164 8.72 1.18 -18.34
N ASN A 165 9.13 0.11 -17.66
CA ASN A 165 8.20 -0.81 -17.00
C ASN A 165 7.60 -0.17 -15.74
N ALA A 166 8.42 0.59 -15.00
CA ALA A 166 8.00 1.30 -13.81
C ALA A 166 6.90 2.34 -14.13
N VAL A 167 7.06 3.13 -15.20
CA VAL A 167 6.00 4.08 -15.58
C VAL A 167 4.69 3.40 -15.90
N ARG A 168 4.72 2.31 -16.69
CA ARG A 168 3.50 1.58 -17.05
C ARG A 168 2.83 0.98 -15.83
N ALA A 169 3.60 0.41 -14.92
CA ALA A 169 3.11 -0.11 -13.65
C ALA A 169 2.46 1.00 -12.80
N VAL A 170 3.07 2.18 -12.72
CA VAL A 170 2.52 3.31 -11.97
C VAL A 170 1.23 3.83 -12.64
N GLU A 171 1.21 3.98 -13.96
CA GLU A 171 0.00 4.38 -14.70
C GLU A 171 -1.14 3.38 -14.51
N ASP A 172 -0.87 2.09 -14.65
CA ASP A 172 -1.85 1.02 -14.42
C ASP A 172 -2.43 1.07 -13.00
N ALA A 173 -1.59 1.32 -12.00
CA ALA A 173 -2.02 1.42 -10.60
C ALA A 173 -2.93 2.64 -10.36
N LEU A 174 -2.59 3.77 -10.98
CA LEU A 174 -3.35 5.03 -10.82
C LEU A 174 -4.66 5.04 -11.61
N ASP A 175 -4.74 4.28 -12.70
CA ASP A 175 -5.98 4.07 -13.48
C ASP A 175 -6.96 3.10 -12.77
N ARG A 176 -6.45 2.29 -11.83
CA ARG A 176 -7.23 1.30 -11.07
C ARG A 176 -7.04 1.42 -9.57
N SER A 177 -6.97 2.65 -9.09
CA SER A 177 -6.70 2.91 -7.68
C SER A 177 -7.89 2.51 -6.82
N ARG A 178 -7.63 2.01 -5.61
CA ARG A 178 -8.73 1.59 -4.71
C ARG A 178 -9.52 2.83 -4.27
N VAL A 179 -10.84 2.78 -4.40
CA VAL A 179 -11.73 3.83 -3.89
C VAL A 179 -11.66 3.82 -2.37
N ARG A 180 -11.29 4.95 -1.77
CA ARG A 180 -11.46 5.11 -0.32
C ARG A 180 -12.95 5.24 -0.03
N PRO A 181 -13.47 4.56 1.01
CA PRO A 181 -14.79 4.89 1.53
C PRO A 181 -14.79 6.40 1.83
N LYS A 182 -15.78 7.13 1.32
CA LYS A 182 -15.95 8.54 1.71
C LYS A 182 -16.07 8.55 3.24
N GLU A 183 -15.17 9.29 3.90
CA GLU A 183 -15.42 9.64 5.30
C GLU A 183 -16.72 10.44 5.28
N ASP A 184 -17.74 9.96 6.01
CA ASP A 184 -19.00 10.69 6.13
C ASP A 184 -18.67 12.10 6.60
N GLU A 185 -18.86 13.09 5.72
CA GLU A 185 -18.80 14.51 6.05
C GLU A 185 -19.94 14.82 7.00
N SER A 186 -19.77 14.45 8.27
CA SER A 186 -20.62 14.87 9.37
C SER A 186 -20.25 16.30 9.72
N GLY A 187 -20.86 17.24 9.01
CA GLY A 187 -21.01 18.64 9.44
C GLY A 187 -22.09 18.81 10.49
#